data_AF-A0A3B0S666-F1
#
_entry.id   AF-A0A3B0S666-F1
#
_cell.length_a   1.000
_cell.length_b   1.000
_cell.length_c   1.000
_cell.angle_alpha   90.00
_cell.angle_beta   90.00
_cell.angle_gamma   90.00
#
_symmetry.space_group_name_H-M   'P 1'
#
loop_
_entity.id
_entity.type
_entity.pdbx_description
1 polymer ?
#
loop_
_entity_poly.entity_id
_entity_poly.type
_entity_poly.pdbx_seq_one_letter_code
_entity_poly.pdbx_strand_id
1 'polypeptide(L)'
;KAGVYGAIANIIAIPLTTFLIMPLEALALLLDSVGLGAPIWWLCGIMLNGLLNLAHFVSTRPGAITMLPTMPLGAYGLIILGGIWLCLWKEKWRFFGLVPVLLGSVWMLQTRPPDLYITGDGRHVGVRSEDGELAMLRTRSGDFIRNMVLENAGIDGEAQALENWPEARCNKDSCSFTIDVSNRKWNILATRSGHYIPAIALSAACRRSDIVISERWLPKSCQPRWLKVDRNLLMQTGGMTINLSQNKIVTVRDRSGNHQWMRFRSPEEHRVRKSRIATEKSDSKNGE
;
A
#
# COMPACT_ATOMS: atom_id res chain seq x y z
N LYS A 1 -8.08 1.54 8.97
CA LYS A 1 -9.30 1.60 8.12
C LYS A 1 -10.12 2.80 8.58
N ALA A 2 -9.91 3.99 8.01
CA ALA A 2 -10.73 5.16 8.33
C ALA A 2 -10.57 6.21 7.23
N GLY A 3 -11.47 6.20 6.25
CA GLY A 3 -11.83 7.39 5.48
C GLY A 3 -12.73 8.30 6.31
N VAL A 4 -13.16 9.43 5.73
CA VAL A 4 -13.93 10.54 6.35
C VAL A 4 -15.00 10.09 7.36
N TYR A 5 -15.70 8.99 7.11
CA TYR A 5 -16.71 8.43 8.01
C TYR A 5 -16.17 7.95 9.36
N GLY A 6 -14.94 7.42 9.41
CA GLY A 6 -14.29 7.01 10.66
C GLY A 6 -13.90 8.20 11.54
N ALA A 7 -13.52 9.34 10.93
CA ALA A 7 -13.27 10.57 11.67
C ALA A 7 -14.56 11.12 12.31
N ILE A 8 -15.67 11.15 11.56
CA ILE A 8 -16.99 11.55 12.07
C ILE A 8 -17.47 10.59 13.18
N ALA A 9 -17.27 9.28 12.98
CA ALA A 9 -17.61 8.29 14.00
C ALA A 9 -16.84 8.52 15.30
N ASN A 10 -15.55 8.82 15.22
CA ASN A 10 -14.73 9.12 16.39
C ASN A 10 -15.15 10.39 17.12
N ILE A 11 -15.58 11.43 16.39
CA ILE A 11 -16.13 12.66 16.99
C ILE A 11 -17.35 12.36 17.88
N ILE A 12 -18.15 11.36 17.54
CA ILE A 12 -19.33 10.95 18.32
C ILE A 12 -18.96 9.91 19.38
N ALA A 13 -18.11 8.95 19.03
CA ALA A 13 -17.75 7.84 19.90
C ALA A 13 -17.03 8.28 21.18
N ILE A 14 -16.06 9.20 21.08
CA ILE A 14 -15.27 9.66 22.22
C ILE A 14 -16.13 10.35 23.30
N PRO A 15 -16.97 11.36 22.98
CA PRO A 15 -17.83 11.97 24.00
C PRO A 15 -18.87 11.00 24.52
N LEU A 16 -19.42 10.11 23.69
CA LEU A 16 -20.36 9.08 24.13
C LEU A 16 -19.72 8.14 25.16
N THR A 17 -18.50 7.65 24.90
CA THR A 17 -17.80 6.76 25.84
C THR A 17 -17.40 7.48 27.12
N THR A 18 -16.87 8.71 27.00
CA THR A 18 -16.28 9.45 28.13
C THR A 18 -17.35 10.04 29.05
N PHE A 19 -18.43 10.60 28.50
CA PHE A 19 -19.46 11.28 29.31
C PHE A 19 -20.61 10.37 29.73
N LEU A 20 -20.87 9.27 29.02
CA LEU A 20 -22.02 8.40 29.31
C LEU A 20 -21.55 6.99 29.73
N ILE A 21 -20.80 6.29 28.88
CA ILE A 21 -20.51 4.86 29.14
C ILE A 21 -19.67 4.67 30.40
N MET A 22 -18.51 5.33 30.51
CA MET A 22 -17.63 5.17 31.67
C MET A 22 -18.27 5.61 33.00
N PRO A 23 -18.96 6.77 33.09
CA PRO A 23 -19.63 7.17 34.33
C PRO A 23 -20.77 6.21 34.73
N LEU A 24 -21.55 5.71 33.76
CA LEU A 24 -22.61 4.75 34.03
C LEU A 24 -22.03 3.39 34.49
N GLU A 25 -20.93 2.92 33.90
CA GLU A 25 -20.24 1.70 34.35
C GLU A 25 -19.72 1.85 35.78
N ALA A 26 -19.08 2.98 36.10
CA ALA A 26 -18.62 3.26 37.46
C ALA A 26 -19.78 3.30 38.46
N LEU A 27 -20.91 3.91 38.08
CA LEU A 27 -22.12 3.97 38.90
C LEU A 27 -22.75 2.58 39.07
N ALA A 28 -22.79 1.76 38.01
CA ALA A 28 -23.29 0.39 38.07
C ALA A 28 -22.47 -0.46 39.06
N LEU A 29 -21.13 -0.37 38.99
CA LEU A 29 -20.22 -1.05 39.90
C LEU A 29 -20.40 -0.62 41.37
N LEU A 30 -20.68 0.67 41.61
CA LEU A 30 -20.99 1.17 42.95
C LEU A 30 -22.32 0.60 43.48
N LEU A 31 -23.36 0.56 42.66
CA LEU A 31 -24.67 0.03 43.05
C LEU A 31 -24.72 -1.50 43.15
N ASP A 32 -23.83 -2.21 42.45
CA ASP A 32 -23.68 -3.67 42.60
C ASP A 32 -23.27 -4.05 44.03
N SER A 33 -22.54 -3.18 44.75
CA SER A 33 -22.20 -3.40 46.16
C SER A 33 -23.43 -3.48 47.07
N VAL A 34 -24.58 -2.94 46.63
CA VAL A 34 -25.87 -2.92 47.35
C VAL A 34 -26.93 -3.77 46.63
N GLY A 35 -26.55 -4.50 45.56
CA GLY A 35 -27.44 -5.37 44.79
C GLY A 35 -28.45 -4.64 43.89
N LEU A 36 -28.26 -3.34 43.65
CA LEU A 36 -29.16 -2.47 42.88
C LEU A 36 -28.58 -2.05 41.51
N GLY A 37 -27.51 -2.67 41.03
CA GLY A 37 -26.83 -2.26 39.79
C GLY A 37 -27.52 -2.68 38.48
N ALA A 38 -28.45 -3.65 38.52
CA ALA A 38 -29.16 -4.17 37.35
C ALA A 38 -29.78 -3.09 36.41
N PRO A 39 -30.52 -2.07 36.89
CA PRO A 39 -31.07 -1.02 36.02
C PRO A 39 -29.99 -0.18 35.34
N ILE A 40 -28.83 0.02 35.96
CA ILE A 40 -27.74 0.81 35.37
C ILE A 40 -26.97 -0.02 34.35
N TRP A 41 -26.74 -1.31 34.63
CA TRP A 41 -26.18 -2.25 33.65
C TRP A 41 -27.03 -2.35 32.38
N TRP A 42 -28.36 -2.32 32.50
CA TRP A 42 -29.26 -2.27 31.35
C TRP A 42 -29.03 -1.01 30.51
N LEU A 43 -28.88 0.16 31.16
CA LEU A 43 -28.60 1.43 30.49
C LEU A 43 -27.22 1.45 29.82
N CYS A 44 -26.18 0.89 30.47
CA CYS A 44 -24.87 0.67 29.85
C CYS A 44 -24.98 -0.18 28.58
N GLY A 45 -25.76 -1.26 28.63
CA GLY A 45 -26.00 -2.15 27.49
C GLY A 45 -26.60 -1.42 26.29
N ILE A 46 -27.54 -0.50 26.52
CA ILE A 46 -28.12 0.35 25.45
C ILE A 46 -27.04 1.23 24.81
N MET A 47 -26.20 1.88 25.62
CA MET A 47 -25.16 2.78 25.12
C MET A 47 -24.07 2.04 24.34
N LEU A 48 -23.66 0.87 24.83
CA LEU A 48 -22.70 -0.01 24.14
C LEU A 48 -23.27 -0.56 22.82
N ASN A 49 -24.54 -0.98 22.81
CA ASN A 49 -25.20 -1.39 21.58
C ASN A 49 -25.33 -0.24 20.57
N GLY A 50 -25.57 0.98 21.04
CA GLY A 50 -25.55 2.19 20.21
C GLY A 50 -24.19 2.43 19.57
N LEU A 51 -23.11 2.28 20.33
CA LEU A 51 -21.74 2.40 19.82
C LEU A 51 -21.40 1.30 18.80
N LEU A 52 -21.80 0.06 19.05
CA LEU A 52 -21.62 -1.05 18.13
C LEU A 52 -22.42 -0.86 16.84
N ASN A 53 -23.67 -0.39 16.93
CA ASN A 53 -24.48 -0.06 15.77
C ASN A 53 -23.85 1.07 14.95
N LEU A 54 -23.29 2.08 15.59
CA LEU A 54 -22.53 3.13 14.91
C LEU A 54 -21.31 2.55 14.17
N ALA A 55 -20.58 1.63 14.79
CA ALA A 55 -19.44 0.96 14.16
C ALA A 55 -19.86 0.11 12.95
N HIS A 56 -20.95 -0.67 13.07
CA HIS A 56 -21.51 -1.42 11.96
C HIS A 56 -22.01 -0.52 10.83
N PHE A 57 -22.66 0.60 11.16
CA PHE A 57 -23.15 1.57 10.19
C PHE A 57 -22.02 2.26 9.42
N VAL A 58 -20.91 2.58 10.09
CA VAL A 58 -19.74 3.19 9.46
C VAL A 58 -18.98 2.18 8.59
N SER A 59 -18.89 0.92 9.02
CA SER A 59 -18.18 -0.14 8.30
C SER A 59 -18.92 -0.67 7.07
N THR A 60 -20.24 -0.49 7.00
CA THR A 60 -21.08 -0.97 5.88
C THR A 60 -21.25 0.04 4.75
N ARG A 61 -20.79 1.29 4.91
CA ARG A 61 -20.94 2.32 3.87
C ARG A 61 -19.89 2.22 2.75
N PRO A 62 -20.31 2.19 1.46
CA PRO A 62 -19.41 2.32 0.33
C PRO A 62 -18.82 3.74 0.33
N GLY A 63 -17.49 3.87 0.25
CA GLY A 63 -16.78 5.15 0.42
C GLY A 63 -16.22 5.41 1.82
N ALA A 64 -16.31 4.44 2.76
CA ALA A 64 -15.58 4.44 4.03
C ALA A 64 -14.04 4.44 3.86
N ILE A 65 -13.59 4.23 2.63
CA ILE A 65 -12.22 4.35 2.16
C ILE A 65 -12.29 5.31 0.99
N THR A 66 -12.16 6.62 1.24
CA THR A 66 -11.80 7.52 0.14
C THR A 66 -10.40 7.09 -0.28
N MET A 67 -10.32 6.36 -1.39
CA MET A 67 -9.10 5.81 -1.95
C MET A 67 -8.25 6.97 -2.48
N LEU A 68 -7.60 7.72 -1.58
CA LEU A 68 -6.71 8.79 -2.01
C LEU A 68 -5.34 8.17 -2.26
N PRO A 69 -4.79 8.31 -3.48
CA PRO A 69 -3.43 7.86 -3.78
C PRO A 69 -2.48 8.49 -2.75
N THR A 70 -1.38 7.80 -2.45
CA THR A 70 -0.46 8.21 -1.37
C THR A 70 -0.26 9.73 -1.39
N MET A 71 -0.80 10.41 -0.38
CA MET A 71 -0.63 11.85 -0.24
C MET A 71 0.86 12.18 -0.16
N PRO A 72 1.36 13.15 -0.95
CA PRO A 72 2.72 13.61 -0.76
C PRO A 72 2.82 14.23 0.64
N LEU A 73 3.82 13.81 1.43
CA LEU A 73 4.01 14.26 2.82
C LEU A 73 4.00 15.80 2.95
N GLY A 74 4.53 16.50 1.94
CA GLY A 74 4.54 17.97 1.90
C GLY A 74 3.14 18.59 1.85
N ALA A 75 2.26 18.08 1.00
CA ALA A 75 0.88 18.57 0.92
C ALA A 75 0.09 18.28 2.20
N TYR A 76 0.27 17.07 2.76
CA TYR A 76 -0.31 16.72 4.05
C TYR A 76 0.17 17.64 5.19
N GLY A 77 1.48 17.92 5.23
CA GLY A 77 2.07 18.84 6.20
C GLY A 77 1.51 20.26 6.09
N LEU A 78 1.33 20.77 4.87
CA LEU A 78 0.72 22.08 4.63
C LEU A 78 -0.74 22.15 5.11
N ILE A 79 -1.54 21.12 4.82
CA ILE A 79 -2.93 21.04 5.26
C ILE A 79 -3.00 20.99 6.79
N ILE A 80 -2.17 20.18 7.44
CA ILE A 80 -2.12 20.12 8.91
C ILE A 80 -1.72 21.46 9.49
N LEU A 81 -0.64 22.06 8.99
CA LEU A 81 -0.12 23.32 9.53
C LEU A 81 -1.15 24.44 9.38
N GLY A 82 -1.84 24.49 8.24
CA GLY A 82 -2.95 25.41 8.02
C GLY A 82 -4.16 25.14 8.94
N GLY A 83 -4.52 23.87 9.16
CA GLY A 83 -5.58 23.48 10.10
C GLY A 83 -5.24 23.83 11.56
N ILE A 84 -4.00 23.57 11.98
CA ILE A 84 -3.48 23.96 13.30
C ILE A 84 -3.53 25.48 13.46
N TRP A 85 -3.09 26.23 12.45
CA TRP A 85 -3.18 27.70 12.45
C TRP A 85 -4.63 28.17 12.59
N LEU A 86 -5.56 27.57 11.86
CA LEU A 86 -7.00 27.88 11.96
C LEU A 86 -7.58 27.58 13.35
N CYS A 87 -7.03 26.62 14.09
CA CYS A 87 -7.51 26.26 15.43
C CYS A 87 -6.86 27.10 16.55
N LEU A 88 -5.61 27.54 16.40
CA LEU A 88 -4.86 28.25 17.44
C LEU A 88 -5.28 29.71 17.61
N TRP A 89 -5.60 30.39 16.51
CA TRP A 89 -5.86 31.83 16.54
C TRP A 89 -7.37 32.12 16.60
N LYS A 90 -7.82 32.93 17.57
CA LYS A 90 -9.22 33.38 17.67
C LYS A 90 -9.55 34.59 16.80
N GLU A 91 -8.55 35.40 16.47
CA GLU A 91 -8.69 36.65 15.73
C GLU A 91 -8.69 36.47 14.19
N LYS A 92 -9.00 37.53 13.43
CA LYS A 92 -9.08 37.49 11.94
C LYS A 92 -7.81 36.95 11.25
N TRP A 93 -6.66 36.94 11.93
CA TRP A 93 -5.40 36.37 11.42
C TRP A 93 -5.47 34.86 11.22
N ARG A 94 -6.48 34.21 11.78
CA ARG A 94 -6.83 32.81 11.52
C ARG A 94 -6.94 32.51 10.02
N PHE A 95 -7.46 33.44 9.22
CA PHE A 95 -7.65 33.23 7.76
C PHE A 95 -6.34 33.04 6.99
N PHE A 96 -5.18 33.45 7.52
CA PHE A 96 -3.90 33.11 6.90
C PHE A 96 -3.65 31.60 6.83
N GLY A 97 -4.27 30.82 7.72
CA GLY A 97 -4.23 29.35 7.69
C GLY A 97 -4.98 28.73 6.50
N LEU A 98 -5.90 29.46 5.84
CA LEU A 98 -6.54 28.97 4.62
C LEU A 98 -5.57 28.88 3.45
N VAL A 99 -4.56 29.76 3.39
CA VAL A 99 -3.57 29.78 2.31
C VAL A 99 -2.79 28.45 2.22
N PRO A 100 -2.14 27.95 3.28
CA PRO A 100 -1.46 26.66 3.23
C PRO A 100 -2.42 25.47 3.07
N VAL A 101 -3.66 25.54 3.59
CA VAL A 101 -4.68 24.50 3.31
C VAL A 101 -4.99 24.44 1.82
N LEU A 102 -5.31 25.57 1.19
CA LEU A 102 -5.61 25.63 -0.25
C LEU A 102 -4.43 25.20 -1.10
N LEU A 103 -3.21 25.66 -0.77
CA LEU A 103 -1.99 25.23 -1.47
C LEU A 103 -1.76 23.72 -1.36
N GLY A 104 -1.92 23.16 -0.15
CA GLY A 104 -1.82 21.72 0.08
C GLY A 104 -2.88 20.94 -0.69
N SER A 105 -4.13 21.42 -0.71
CA SER A 105 -5.22 20.81 -1.47
C SER A 105 -4.98 20.84 -2.98
N VAL A 106 -4.54 21.97 -3.54
CA VAL A 106 -4.22 22.09 -4.98
C VAL A 106 -3.05 21.20 -5.35
N TRP A 107 -1.98 21.19 -4.55
CA TRP A 107 -0.83 20.32 -4.77
C TRP A 107 -1.24 18.84 -4.73
N MET A 108 -2.12 18.48 -3.80
CA MET A 108 -2.66 17.14 -3.72
C MET A 108 -3.41 16.75 -5.00
N LEU A 109 -4.29 17.61 -5.51
CA LEU A 109 -5.06 17.35 -6.73
C LEU A 109 -4.17 17.25 -7.99
N GLN A 110 -3.03 17.93 -8.00
CA GLN A 110 -2.04 17.86 -9.09
C GLN A 110 -1.13 16.64 -9.00
N THR A 111 -1.11 15.93 -7.88
CA THR A 111 -0.20 14.80 -7.69
C THR A 111 -0.70 13.58 -8.46
N ARG A 112 0.09 13.14 -9.43
CA ARG A 112 -0.21 11.96 -10.23
C ARG A 112 0.02 10.68 -9.43
N PRO A 113 -0.92 9.71 -9.46
CA PRO A 113 -0.70 8.40 -8.85
C PRO A 113 0.44 7.65 -9.56
N PRO A 114 1.09 6.69 -8.89
CA PRO A 114 2.06 5.79 -9.53
C PRO A 114 1.45 4.97 -10.68
N ASP A 115 2.29 4.64 -11.67
CA ASP A 115 1.88 3.89 -12.87
C ASP A 115 1.98 2.37 -12.67
N LEU A 116 2.94 1.92 -11.84
CA LEU A 116 3.14 0.50 -11.54
C LEU A 116 3.11 0.23 -10.04
N TYR A 117 2.46 -0.88 -9.68
CA TYR A 117 2.34 -1.41 -8.33
C TYR A 117 2.87 -2.84 -8.31
N ILE A 118 3.90 -3.10 -7.50
CA ILE A 118 4.54 -4.42 -7.40
C ILE A 118 4.47 -4.89 -5.95
N THR A 119 3.90 -6.07 -5.73
CA THR A 119 3.86 -6.67 -4.39
C THR A 119 5.22 -7.21 -3.96
N GLY A 120 5.45 -7.31 -2.65
CA GLY A 120 6.75 -7.74 -2.11
C GLY A 120 7.14 -9.20 -2.42
N ASP A 121 6.20 -10.01 -2.88
CA ASP A 121 6.47 -11.35 -3.40
C ASP A 121 6.75 -11.38 -4.91
N GLY A 122 6.45 -10.29 -5.63
CA GLY A 122 6.63 -10.15 -7.08
C GLY A 122 5.60 -10.90 -7.92
N ARG A 123 4.54 -11.45 -7.30
CA ARG A 123 3.51 -12.27 -7.97
C ARG A 123 2.38 -11.44 -8.55
N HIS A 124 2.12 -10.28 -7.94
CA HIS A 124 1.04 -9.40 -8.35
C HIS A 124 1.67 -8.09 -8.81
N VAL A 125 1.34 -7.74 -10.05
CA VAL A 125 1.74 -6.47 -10.67
C VAL A 125 0.45 -5.80 -11.12
N GLY A 126 0.20 -4.61 -10.60
CA GLY A 126 -0.85 -3.71 -11.05
C GLY A 126 -0.23 -2.65 -11.96
N VAL A 127 -0.87 -2.40 -13.09
CA VAL A 127 -0.49 -1.40 -14.09
C VAL A 127 -1.66 -0.45 -14.23
N ARG A 128 -1.43 0.84 -14.10
CA ARG A 128 -2.43 1.88 -14.26
C ARG A 128 -2.26 2.56 -15.63
N SER A 129 -3.36 2.72 -16.38
CA SER A 129 -3.39 3.52 -17.61
C SER A 129 -3.43 5.02 -17.29
N GLU A 130 -3.04 5.86 -18.25
CA GLU A 130 -3.34 7.29 -18.19
C GLU A 130 -4.86 7.55 -18.07
N ASP A 131 -5.68 6.70 -18.69
CA ASP A 131 -7.15 6.75 -18.63
C ASP A 131 -7.74 6.33 -17.26
N GLY A 132 -6.91 5.90 -16.32
CA GLY A 132 -7.33 5.51 -14.98
C GLY A 132 -7.82 4.07 -14.83
N GLU A 133 -7.69 3.24 -15.86
CA GLU A 133 -7.92 1.79 -15.77
C GLU A 133 -6.77 1.08 -15.04
N LEU A 134 -7.08 0.02 -14.29
CA LEU A 134 -6.09 -0.84 -13.64
C LEU A 134 -6.10 -2.24 -14.26
N ALA A 135 -4.96 -2.69 -14.76
CA ALA A 135 -4.74 -4.07 -15.16
C ALA A 135 -3.84 -4.82 -14.20
N MET A 136 -4.19 -6.07 -13.90
CA MET A 136 -3.44 -6.93 -12.99
C MET A 136 -2.91 -8.20 -13.67
N LEU A 137 -1.66 -8.53 -13.40
CA LEU A 137 -0.99 -9.74 -13.92
C LEU A 137 -1.69 -11.04 -13.51
N ARG A 138 -2.25 -11.07 -12.30
CA ARG A 138 -3.03 -12.18 -11.76
C ARG A 138 -4.28 -11.65 -11.07
N THR A 139 -5.44 -11.84 -11.69
CA THR A 139 -6.74 -11.44 -11.13
C THR A 139 -7.33 -12.48 -10.18
N ARG A 140 -6.93 -13.76 -10.28
CA ARG A 140 -7.48 -14.87 -9.47
C ARG A 140 -6.77 -15.14 -8.14
N SER A 141 -5.67 -14.47 -7.82
CA SER A 141 -4.76 -14.87 -6.73
C SER A 141 -4.96 -14.16 -5.39
N GLY A 142 -6.13 -13.55 -5.16
CA GLY A 142 -6.56 -13.09 -3.84
C GLY A 142 -7.25 -11.74 -3.89
N ASP A 143 -8.55 -11.72 -3.59
CA ASP A 143 -9.39 -10.51 -3.59
C ASP A 143 -8.83 -9.41 -2.69
N PHE A 144 -8.14 -9.80 -1.61
CA PHE A 144 -7.48 -8.87 -0.70
C PHE A 144 -6.38 -8.04 -1.38
N ILE A 145 -5.48 -8.68 -2.14
CA ILE A 145 -4.38 -7.97 -2.81
C ILE A 145 -4.94 -7.10 -3.94
N ARG A 146 -5.96 -7.59 -4.63
CA ARG A 146 -6.69 -6.83 -5.65
C ARG A 146 -7.24 -5.53 -5.07
N ASN A 147 -8.01 -5.64 -3.98
CA ASN A 147 -8.60 -4.48 -3.31
C ASN A 147 -7.54 -3.54 -2.76
N MET A 148 -6.47 -4.06 -2.16
CA MET A 148 -5.37 -3.23 -1.65
C MET A 148 -4.69 -2.39 -2.74
N VAL A 149 -4.47 -2.95 -3.95
CA VAL A 149 -3.86 -2.18 -5.04
C VAL A 149 -4.85 -1.20 -5.66
N LEU A 150 -6.12 -1.58 -5.85
CA LEU A 150 -7.17 -0.65 -6.28
C LEU A 150 -7.28 0.54 -5.32
N GLU A 151 -7.24 0.28 -4.01
CA GLU A 151 -7.19 1.29 -2.95
C GLU A 151 -5.99 2.22 -3.08
N ASN A 152 -4.78 1.67 -3.25
CA ASN A 152 -3.58 2.48 -3.43
C ASN A 152 -3.53 3.21 -4.78
N ALA A 153 -4.26 2.73 -5.77
CA ALA A 153 -4.40 3.34 -7.08
C ALA A 153 -5.48 4.43 -7.12
N GLY A 154 -6.39 4.48 -6.14
CA GLY A 154 -7.49 5.43 -6.16
C GLY A 154 -8.50 5.14 -7.27
N ILE A 155 -8.82 3.86 -7.51
CA ILE A 155 -9.71 3.42 -8.59
C ILE A 155 -10.90 2.71 -7.99
N ASP A 156 -12.07 3.34 -8.09
CA ASP A 156 -13.37 2.75 -7.77
C ASP A 156 -13.86 1.95 -9.00
N GLY A 157 -13.34 0.75 -9.18
CA GLY A 157 -13.67 -0.08 -10.33
C GLY A 157 -13.10 -1.49 -10.28
N GLU A 158 -13.38 -2.29 -11.30
CA GLU A 158 -12.83 -3.63 -11.43
C GLU A 158 -11.44 -3.60 -12.08
N ALA A 159 -10.49 -4.32 -11.48
CA ALA A 159 -9.19 -4.55 -12.10
C ALA A 159 -9.35 -5.57 -13.23
N GLN A 160 -9.02 -5.17 -14.46
CA GLN A 160 -9.02 -6.10 -15.59
C GLN A 160 -7.79 -7.01 -15.54
N ALA A 161 -7.88 -8.16 -16.21
CA ALA A 161 -6.73 -9.02 -16.40
C ALA A 161 -5.74 -8.36 -17.37
N LEU A 162 -4.44 -8.39 -17.04
CA LEU A 162 -3.39 -7.87 -17.92
C LEU A 162 -3.34 -8.59 -19.28
N GLU A 163 -3.90 -9.80 -19.38
CA GLU A 163 -4.08 -10.50 -20.65
C GLU A 163 -4.96 -9.72 -21.65
N ASN A 164 -5.90 -8.92 -21.14
CA ASN A 164 -6.81 -8.11 -21.94
C ASN A 164 -6.25 -6.72 -22.23
N TRP A 165 -5.04 -6.41 -21.75
CA TRP A 165 -4.44 -5.09 -21.92
C TRP A 165 -4.03 -4.86 -23.39
N PRO A 166 -4.21 -3.64 -23.93
CA PRO A 166 -3.77 -3.32 -25.29
C PRO A 166 -2.28 -3.62 -25.50
N GLU A 167 -1.94 -4.29 -26.60
CA GLU A 167 -0.57 -4.69 -26.93
C GLU A 167 0.10 -5.65 -25.92
N ALA A 168 -0.62 -6.22 -24.95
CA ALA A 168 -0.07 -7.25 -24.08
C ALA A 168 0.03 -8.59 -24.81
N ARG A 169 1.21 -9.20 -24.72
CA ARG A 169 1.49 -10.56 -25.19
C ARG A 169 1.76 -11.42 -23.98
N CYS A 170 0.72 -12.14 -23.56
CA CYS A 170 0.77 -13.01 -22.41
C CYS A 170 0.79 -14.47 -22.85
N ASN A 171 1.75 -15.23 -22.33
CA ASN A 171 1.72 -16.69 -22.33
C ASN A 171 1.55 -17.20 -20.88
N LYS A 172 1.64 -18.52 -20.70
CA LYS A 172 1.52 -19.13 -19.37
C LYS A 172 2.62 -18.69 -18.39
N ASP A 173 3.79 -18.30 -18.90
CA ASP A 173 4.99 -18.11 -18.09
C ASP A 173 5.39 -16.64 -17.92
N SER A 174 4.94 -15.77 -18.83
CA SER A 174 5.31 -14.36 -18.90
C SER A 174 4.26 -13.54 -19.66
N CYS A 175 4.11 -12.28 -19.27
CA CYS A 175 3.47 -11.24 -20.07
C CYS A 175 4.52 -10.20 -20.44
N SER A 176 4.57 -9.81 -21.70
CA SER A 176 5.22 -8.58 -22.13
C SER A 176 4.17 -7.58 -22.59
N PHE A 177 4.25 -6.34 -22.14
CA PHE A 177 3.30 -5.29 -22.50
C PHE A 177 4.03 -3.94 -22.57
N THR A 178 3.42 -3.01 -23.28
CA THR A 178 3.93 -1.65 -23.45
C THR A 178 2.97 -0.69 -22.76
N ILE A 179 3.53 0.31 -22.08
CA ILE A 179 2.76 1.44 -21.58
C ILE A 179 3.37 2.74 -22.08
N ASP A 180 2.53 3.67 -22.48
CA ASP A 180 2.94 5.03 -22.84
C ASP A 180 2.72 5.93 -21.64
N VAL A 181 3.79 6.57 -21.17
CA VAL A 181 3.72 7.53 -20.09
C VAL A 181 4.58 8.72 -20.45
N SER A 182 3.99 9.92 -20.47
CA SER A 182 4.71 11.16 -20.82
C SER A 182 5.38 11.11 -22.20
N ASN A 183 4.68 10.58 -23.21
CA ASN A 183 5.15 10.44 -24.59
C ASN A 183 6.40 9.55 -24.73
N ARG A 184 6.56 8.58 -23.83
CA ARG A 184 7.62 7.57 -23.84
C ARG A 184 7.00 6.20 -23.63
N LYS A 185 7.29 5.30 -24.57
CA LYS A 185 6.93 3.89 -24.47
C LYS A 185 7.89 3.13 -23.56
N TRP A 186 7.34 2.41 -22.59
CA TRP A 186 8.04 1.53 -21.67
C TRP A 186 7.67 0.09 -21.95
N ASN A 187 8.65 -0.73 -22.29
CA ASN A 187 8.47 -2.17 -22.49
C ASN A 187 8.70 -2.91 -21.19
N ILE A 188 7.67 -3.61 -20.72
CA ILE A 188 7.70 -4.30 -19.43
C ILE A 188 7.49 -5.79 -19.64
N LEU A 189 8.33 -6.59 -19.01
CA LEU A 189 8.22 -8.04 -18.98
C LEU A 189 7.97 -8.50 -17.54
N ALA A 190 6.85 -9.18 -17.31
CA ALA A 190 6.48 -9.74 -16.02
C ALA A 190 6.34 -11.26 -16.10
N THR A 191 7.03 -12.00 -15.23
CA THR A 191 6.87 -13.48 -15.18
C THR A 191 5.61 -13.86 -14.42
N ARG A 192 4.82 -14.78 -14.98
CA ARG A 192 3.54 -15.22 -14.44
C ARG A 192 3.57 -16.56 -13.74
N SER A 193 4.55 -17.42 -14.00
CA SER A 193 4.57 -18.78 -13.45
C SER A 193 5.96 -19.18 -12.94
N GLY A 194 5.97 -20.25 -12.15
CA GLY A 194 7.18 -20.96 -11.74
C GLY A 194 7.71 -21.95 -12.79
N HIS A 195 7.11 -22.06 -13.97
CA HIS A 195 7.62 -22.97 -15.00
C HIS A 195 8.97 -22.51 -15.54
N TYR A 196 9.79 -23.48 -15.92
CA TYR A 196 11.16 -23.23 -16.33
C TYR A 196 11.19 -22.52 -17.69
N ILE A 197 11.65 -21.26 -17.71
CA ILE A 197 11.95 -20.54 -18.93
C ILE A 197 13.45 -20.72 -19.21
N PRO A 198 13.85 -21.20 -20.40
CA PRO A 198 15.25 -21.33 -20.77
C PRO A 198 15.99 -20.00 -20.58
N ALA A 199 17.14 -20.04 -19.90
CA ALA A 199 17.89 -18.84 -19.50
C ALA A 199 18.27 -17.95 -20.69
N ILE A 200 18.55 -18.53 -21.86
CA ILE A 200 18.91 -17.79 -23.08
C ILE A 200 17.70 -16.97 -23.57
N ALA A 201 16.54 -17.60 -23.73
CA ALA A 201 15.31 -16.93 -24.17
C ALA A 201 14.90 -15.82 -23.20
N LEU A 202 14.97 -16.10 -21.90
CA LEU A 202 14.70 -15.11 -20.85
C LEU A 202 15.67 -13.93 -20.92
N SER A 203 16.97 -14.19 -21.09
CA SER A 203 17.98 -13.13 -21.19
C SER A 203 17.79 -12.25 -22.43
N ALA A 204 17.37 -12.83 -23.56
CA ALA A 204 17.09 -12.10 -24.79
C ALA A 204 15.86 -11.19 -24.65
N ALA A 205 14.78 -11.70 -24.03
CA ALA A 205 13.60 -10.90 -23.74
C ALA A 205 13.90 -9.79 -22.72
N CYS A 206 14.70 -10.11 -21.69
CA CYS A 206 15.11 -9.18 -20.66
C CYS A 206 15.88 -7.97 -21.24
N ARG A 207 16.81 -8.18 -22.17
CA ARG A 207 17.57 -7.08 -22.82
C ARG A 207 16.71 -6.14 -23.66
N ARG A 208 15.57 -6.61 -24.18
CA ARG A 208 14.63 -5.78 -24.97
C ARG A 208 13.65 -5.02 -24.09
N SER A 209 13.56 -5.37 -22.80
CA SER A 209 12.62 -4.79 -21.86
C SER A 209 13.30 -3.66 -21.08
N ASP A 210 12.56 -2.59 -20.81
CA ASP A 210 13.02 -1.52 -19.93
C ASP A 210 12.94 -1.95 -18.48
N ILE A 211 11.86 -2.66 -18.12
CA ILE A 211 11.64 -3.18 -16.77
C ILE A 211 11.32 -4.67 -16.86
N VAL A 212 11.97 -5.46 -16.00
CA VAL A 212 11.66 -6.88 -15.84
C VAL A 212 11.25 -7.14 -14.41
N ILE A 213 10.08 -7.75 -14.23
CA ILE A 213 9.48 -8.07 -12.94
C ILE A 213 9.36 -9.59 -12.81
N SER A 214 9.92 -10.16 -11.75
CA SER A 214 9.84 -11.59 -11.50
C SER A 214 9.79 -11.94 -10.03
N GLU A 215 8.92 -12.90 -9.69
CA GLU A 215 8.91 -13.55 -8.38
C GLU A 215 10.13 -14.47 -8.14
N ARG A 216 10.99 -14.68 -9.16
CA ARG A 216 12.14 -15.59 -9.14
C ARG A 216 13.45 -14.83 -9.02
N TRP A 217 14.53 -15.55 -8.68
CA TRP A 217 15.88 -15.03 -8.89
C TRP A 217 16.22 -15.08 -10.37
N LEU A 218 16.48 -13.91 -10.95
CA LEU A 218 16.87 -13.80 -12.35
C LEU A 218 18.39 -13.96 -12.47
N PRO A 219 18.88 -14.64 -13.52
CA PRO A 219 20.31 -14.80 -13.73
C PRO A 219 20.99 -13.45 -13.95
N LYS A 220 22.30 -13.39 -13.71
CA LYS A 220 23.10 -12.17 -13.97
C LYS A 220 23.07 -11.72 -15.43
N SER A 221 22.85 -12.66 -16.36
CA SER A 221 22.74 -12.40 -17.80
C SER A 221 21.46 -11.66 -18.21
N CYS A 222 20.45 -11.60 -17.32
CA CYS A 222 19.29 -10.75 -17.52
C CYS A 222 19.63 -9.33 -17.06
N GLN A 223 19.79 -8.44 -18.04
CA GLN A 223 20.05 -7.02 -17.88
C GLN A 223 19.01 -6.23 -18.68
N PRO A 224 17.94 -5.74 -18.02
CA PRO A 224 16.99 -4.83 -18.65
C PRO A 224 17.59 -3.43 -18.78
N ARG A 225 16.97 -2.58 -19.60
CA ARG A 225 17.51 -1.25 -19.92
C ARG A 225 17.48 -0.29 -18.73
N TRP A 226 16.54 -0.47 -17.79
CA TRP A 226 16.41 0.40 -16.63
C TRP A 226 16.36 -0.35 -15.30
N LEU A 227 15.40 -1.25 -15.09
CA LEU A 227 15.17 -1.83 -13.76
C LEU A 227 14.91 -3.34 -13.80
N LYS A 228 15.66 -4.07 -12.97
CA LYS A 228 15.44 -5.50 -12.73
C LYS A 228 14.83 -5.72 -11.36
N VAL A 229 13.53 -6.00 -11.32
CA VAL A 229 12.79 -6.33 -10.12
C VAL A 229 12.68 -7.84 -10.00
N ASP A 230 13.66 -8.46 -9.35
CA ASP A 230 13.67 -9.89 -9.10
C ASP A 230 13.45 -10.20 -7.60
N ARG A 231 13.37 -11.49 -7.27
CA ARG A 231 13.21 -11.92 -5.87
C ARG A 231 14.35 -11.45 -4.95
N ASN A 232 15.54 -11.20 -5.47
CA ASN A 232 16.67 -10.72 -4.68
C ASN A 232 16.47 -9.26 -4.28
N LEU A 233 16.02 -8.41 -5.21
CA LEU A 233 15.66 -7.03 -4.92
C LEU A 233 14.46 -6.96 -3.97
N LEU A 234 13.37 -7.68 -4.27
CA LEU A 234 12.12 -7.64 -3.49
C LEU A 234 12.30 -8.14 -2.04
N MET A 235 13.21 -9.08 -1.79
CA MET A 235 13.53 -9.48 -0.41
C MET A 235 14.22 -8.37 0.40
N GLN A 236 14.86 -7.41 -0.27
CA GLN A 236 15.58 -6.31 0.38
C GLN A 236 14.73 -5.06 0.51
N THR A 237 13.83 -4.80 -0.44
CA THR A 237 13.02 -3.57 -0.52
C THR A 237 11.56 -3.77 -0.12
N GLY A 238 11.07 -5.02 -0.17
CA GLY A 238 9.65 -5.32 -0.17
C GLY A 238 8.97 -4.94 -1.48
N GLY A 239 7.65 -4.73 -1.40
CA GLY A 239 6.87 -4.20 -2.52
C GLY A 239 7.31 -2.79 -2.88
N MET A 240 6.93 -2.33 -4.07
CA MET A 240 7.29 -1.01 -4.55
C MET A 240 6.24 -0.44 -5.49
N THR A 241 6.19 0.87 -5.58
CA THR A 241 5.47 1.60 -6.62
C THR A 241 6.46 2.37 -7.48
N ILE A 242 6.16 2.48 -8.77
CA ILE A 242 7.00 3.18 -9.73
C ILE A 242 6.17 4.25 -10.43
N ASN A 243 6.66 5.48 -10.39
CA ASN A 243 6.19 6.57 -11.23
C ASN A 243 7.16 6.73 -12.40
N LEU A 244 6.69 6.41 -13.60
CA LEU A 244 7.48 6.35 -14.83
C LEU A 244 7.71 7.74 -15.42
N SER A 245 6.79 8.69 -15.21
CA SER A 245 6.97 10.08 -15.64
C SER A 245 8.17 10.76 -14.95
N GLN A 246 8.39 10.44 -13.67
CA GLN A 246 9.46 11.00 -12.85
C GLN A 246 10.66 10.05 -12.66
N ASN A 247 10.62 8.83 -13.21
CA ASN A 247 11.55 7.74 -12.90
C ASN A 247 11.75 7.51 -11.40
N LYS A 248 10.69 7.69 -10.61
CA LYS A 248 10.74 7.64 -9.15
C LYS A 248 10.22 6.30 -8.66
N ILE A 249 11.02 5.62 -7.84
CA ILE A 249 10.66 4.36 -7.19
C ILE A 249 10.44 4.64 -5.71
N VAL A 250 9.35 4.13 -5.16
CA VAL A 250 9.08 4.18 -3.71
C VAL A 250 8.89 2.75 -3.23
N THR A 251 9.73 2.33 -2.28
CA THR A 251 9.67 0.97 -1.73
C THR A 251 8.99 0.94 -0.37
N VAL A 252 8.48 -0.23 0.02
CA VAL A 252 7.93 -0.42 1.37
C VAL A 252 9.00 -0.16 2.42
N ARG A 253 10.23 -0.61 2.20
CA ARG A 253 11.34 -0.36 3.13
C ARG A 253 11.62 1.13 3.34
N ASP A 254 11.56 1.95 2.29
CA ASP A 254 11.80 3.40 2.43
C ASP A 254 10.76 4.07 3.35
N ARG A 255 9.51 3.58 3.34
CA ARG A 255 8.45 4.11 4.22
C ARG A 255 8.46 3.51 5.61
N SER A 256 8.73 2.21 5.70
CA SER A 256 8.64 1.46 6.96
C SER A 256 9.95 1.46 7.76
N GLY A 257 11.06 1.94 7.21
CA GLY A 257 12.35 2.05 7.92
C GLY A 257 13.18 0.76 7.86
N ASN A 258 13.98 0.49 8.89
CA ASN A 258 14.74 -0.77 9.05
C ASN A 258 14.58 -1.29 10.48
N HIS A 259 13.47 -2.00 10.73
CA HIS A 259 13.11 -2.51 12.04
C HIS A 259 13.25 -4.03 12.12
N GLN A 260 13.55 -4.54 13.32
CA GLN A 260 13.81 -5.98 13.55
C GLN A 260 12.60 -6.88 13.26
N TRP A 261 11.37 -6.37 13.36
CA TRP A 261 10.16 -7.12 13.04
C TRP A 261 9.84 -7.14 11.54
N MET A 262 10.64 -6.48 10.70
CA MET A 262 10.43 -6.50 9.27
C MET A 262 11.04 -7.74 8.63
N ARG A 263 10.34 -8.27 7.63
CA ARG A 263 10.76 -9.46 6.88
C ARG A 263 11.79 -9.17 5.79
N PHE A 264 12.23 -7.92 5.65
CA PHE A 264 13.17 -7.51 4.61
C PHE A 264 14.60 -7.76 5.09
N ARG A 265 15.42 -8.39 4.26
CA ARG A 265 16.82 -8.59 4.58
C ARG A 265 17.58 -7.31 4.29
N SER A 266 18.38 -6.85 5.25
CA SER A 266 19.31 -5.76 4.95
C SER A 266 20.37 -6.26 3.93
N PRO A 267 20.90 -5.37 3.06
CA PRO A 267 21.99 -5.74 2.15
C PRO A 267 23.21 -6.32 2.87
N GLU A 268 23.42 -5.89 4.12
CA GLU A 268 24.52 -6.30 4.99
C GLU A 268 24.31 -7.72 5.53
N GLU A 269 23.12 -8.05 6.04
CA GLU A 269 22.75 -9.42 6.43
C GLU A 269 22.85 -10.41 5.26
N HIS A 270 22.46 -9.97 4.07
CA HIS A 270 22.58 -10.79 2.86
C HIS A 270 24.05 -11.09 2.52
N ARG A 271 24.96 -10.13 2.72
CA ARG A 271 26.40 -10.30 2.48
C ARG A 271 27.03 -11.26 3.49
N VAL A 272 26.71 -11.10 4.78
CA VAL A 272 27.21 -11.96 5.88
C VAL A 272 26.73 -13.40 5.75
N ARG A 273 25.48 -13.62 5.35
CA ARG A 273 24.99 -14.99 5.14
C ARG A 273 25.61 -15.64 3.90
N LYS A 274 25.81 -14.87 2.83
CA LYS A 274 26.43 -15.39 1.60
C LYS A 274 27.89 -15.79 1.81
N SER A 275 28.63 -15.06 2.63
CA SER A 275 29.98 -15.48 3.03
C SER A 275 29.93 -16.74 3.89
N ARG A 276 29.04 -16.81 4.89
CA ARG A 276 28.91 -17.99 5.77
C ARG A 276 28.58 -19.27 5.00
N ILE A 277 27.64 -19.21 4.06
CA ILE A 277 27.28 -20.34 3.18
C ILE A 277 28.44 -20.71 2.24
N ALA A 278 29.22 -19.74 1.77
CA ALA A 278 30.39 -20.02 0.93
C ALA A 278 31.50 -20.72 1.72
N THR A 279 31.70 -20.36 2.99
CA THR A 279 32.65 -21.01 3.91
C THR A 279 32.22 -22.44 4.20
N GLU A 280 30.96 -22.68 4.57
CA GLU A 280 30.42 -24.04 4.83
C GLU A 280 30.56 -24.96 3.60
N LYS A 281 30.37 -24.42 2.39
CA LYS A 281 30.50 -25.18 1.14
C LYS A 281 31.95 -25.45 0.73
N SER A 282 32.90 -24.65 1.24
CA SER A 282 34.33 -24.86 1.05
C SER A 282 34.85 -25.94 2.00
N ASP A 283 34.42 -25.92 3.26
CA ASP A 283 34.80 -26.93 4.25
C ASP A 283 34.25 -28.32 3.90
N SER A 284 33.03 -28.39 3.36
CA SER A 284 32.44 -29.64 2.88
C SER A 284 33.15 -30.24 1.64
N LYS A 285 33.97 -29.47 0.91
CA LYS A 285 34.71 -29.93 -0.27
C LYS A 285 36.16 -30.32 0.01
N ASN A 286 36.71 -29.87 1.14
CA ASN A 286 38.07 -30.20 1.59
C ASN A 286 38.11 -31.39 2.56
N GLY A 287 36.95 -31.95 2.91
CA GLY A 287 36.80 -33.12 3.79
C GLY A 287 36.47 -34.44 3.07
N GLU A 288 36.57 -34.47 1.73
CA GLU A 288 36.56 -35.69 0.90
C GLU A 288 37.96 -35.98 0.35
#